data_AF-A0A3C0Z8D3-F1
#
_entry.id   AF-A0A3C0Z8D3-F1
#
_cell.length_a   1.000
_cell.length_b   1.000
_cell.length_c   1.000
_cell.angle_alpha   90.00
_cell.angle_beta   90.00
_cell.angle_gamma   90.00
#
_symmetry.space_group_name_H-M   'P 1'
#
loop_
_entity.id
_entity.type
_entity.pdbx_description
1 polymer ?
#
loop_
_entity_poly.entity_id
_entity_poly.type
_entity_poly.pdbx_seq_one_letter_code
_entity_poly.pdbx_strand_id
1 'polypeptide(L)'
;VKTDAVAAAAHAEAFQAAVKAVDMNKLGHDEHTVWMKVMNKLASDATGITKNKDIAKQRVAFASLSNALYELLKVSKLDGPIYYQHCPMFSEGKGAHWLSKENAVKNPFFGAQMISCGSTVETLN
;
A
#
# COMPACT_ATOMS: atom_id res chain seq x y z
N VAL A 1 0.96 13.14 -6.95
CA VAL A 1 1.68 11.89 -7.22
C VAL A 1 2.16 11.92 -8.66
N LYS A 2 3.48 11.82 -8.87
CA LYS A 2 4.08 11.77 -10.20
C LYS A 2 4.12 10.31 -10.67
N THR A 3 3.87 10.06 -11.95
CA THR A 3 4.11 8.74 -12.55
C THR A 3 5.62 8.55 -12.73
N ASP A 4 6.23 7.73 -11.88
CA ASP A 4 7.67 7.51 -11.87
C ASP A 4 7.98 6.06 -11.44
N ALA A 5 8.23 5.20 -12.41
CA ALA A 5 8.44 3.76 -12.16
C ALA A 5 9.75 3.49 -11.41
N VAL A 6 10.76 4.34 -11.59
CA VAL A 6 12.07 4.21 -10.91
C VAL A 6 11.92 4.60 -9.45
N ALA A 7 11.27 5.74 -9.17
CA ALA A 7 10.99 6.14 -7.80
C ALA A 7 10.10 5.12 -7.07
N ALA A 8 9.08 4.58 -7.73
CA ALA A 8 8.21 3.55 -7.17
C ALA A 8 9.00 2.28 -6.78
N ALA A 9 9.92 1.83 -7.65
CA ALA A 9 10.81 0.70 -7.35
C ALA A 9 11.72 1.00 -6.15
N ALA A 10 12.37 2.17 -6.11
CA ALA A 10 13.24 2.55 -4.99
C ALA A 10 12.50 2.59 -3.64
N HIS A 11 11.29 3.13 -3.61
CA HIS A 11 10.46 3.12 -2.40
C HIS A 11 10.02 1.70 -2.00
N ALA A 12 9.71 0.84 -2.97
CA ALA A 12 9.36 -0.54 -2.72
C ALA A 12 10.55 -1.37 -2.19
N GLU A 13 11.79 -1.07 -2.61
CA GLU A 13 13.00 -1.68 -2.04
C GLU A 13 13.18 -1.30 -0.57
N ALA A 14 13.01 -0.02 -0.24
CA ALA A 14 13.05 0.44 1.14
C ALA A 14 11.95 -0.20 2.00
N PHE A 15 10.72 -0.30 1.47
CA PHE A 15 9.62 -0.99 2.13
C PHE A 15 9.93 -2.48 2.34
N GLN A 16 10.49 -3.15 1.33
CA GLN A 16 10.87 -4.56 1.44
C GLN A 16 11.94 -4.78 2.52
N ALA A 17 12.92 -3.87 2.63
CA ALA A 17 13.90 -3.91 3.70
C ALA A 17 13.24 -3.73 5.08
N ALA A 18 12.30 -2.80 5.21
CA ALA A 18 11.54 -2.60 6.44
C ALA A 18 10.72 -3.83 6.84
N VAL A 19 10.03 -4.48 5.89
CA VAL A 19 9.28 -5.73 6.13
C VAL A 19 10.19 -6.83 6.66
N LYS A 20 11.39 -6.98 6.09
CA LYS A 20 12.38 -7.98 6.54
C LYS A 20 12.97 -7.66 7.92
N ALA A 21 12.98 -6.39 8.31
CA ALA A 21 13.52 -5.92 9.57
C ALA A 21 12.50 -5.94 10.72
N VAL A 22 11.24 -6.32 10.47
CA VAL A 22 10.23 -6.43 11.53
C VAL A 22 10.63 -7.51 12.52
N ASP A 23 10.84 -7.09 13.77
CA ASP A 23 11.08 -7.98 14.89
C ASP A 23 9.73 -8.50 15.42
N MET A 24 9.39 -9.72 15.02
CA MET A 24 8.11 -10.35 15.39
C MET A 24 7.92 -10.49 16.90
N ASN A 25 9.00 -10.50 17.69
CA ASN A 25 8.92 -10.61 19.15
C ASN A 25 8.38 -9.32 19.81
N LYS A 26 8.35 -8.21 19.08
CA LYS A 26 7.85 -6.91 19.57
C LYS A 26 6.41 -6.63 19.16
N LEU A 27 5.81 -7.50 18.35
CA LEU A 27 4.42 -7.36 17.94
C LEU A 27 3.48 -7.82 19.05
N GLY A 28 2.35 -7.11 19.22
CA GLY A 28 1.24 -7.61 20.04
C GLY A 28 0.66 -8.91 19.47
N HIS A 29 -0.15 -9.63 20.27
CA HIS A 29 -0.72 -10.92 19.83
C HIS A 29 -1.51 -10.83 18.52
N ASP A 30 -2.38 -9.81 18.40
CA ASP A 30 -3.21 -9.61 17.21
C ASP A 30 -2.37 -9.17 16.00
N GLU A 31 -1.43 -8.23 16.22
CA GLU A 31 -0.48 -7.79 15.21
C GLU A 31 0.36 -8.96 14.68
N HIS A 32 0.90 -9.79 15.56
CA HIS A 32 1.68 -10.97 15.19
C HIS A 32 0.83 -11.94 14.36
N THR A 33 -0.41 -12.19 14.77
CA THR A 33 -1.32 -13.09 14.07
C THR A 33 -1.63 -12.61 12.66
N VAL A 34 -1.88 -11.31 12.48
CA VAL A 34 -2.12 -10.72 11.15
C VAL A 34 -0.82 -10.66 10.35
N TRP A 35 0.29 -10.25 10.97
CA TRP A 35 1.61 -10.19 10.36
C TRP A 35 1.98 -11.50 9.67
N MET A 36 1.81 -12.62 10.37
CA MET A 36 2.10 -13.96 9.81
C MET A 36 1.26 -14.30 8.58
N LYS A 37 0.05 -13.74 8.44
CA LYS A 37 -0.81 -13.92 7.27
C LYS A 37 -0.36 -13.04 6.09
N VAL A 38 0.10 -11.82 6.36
CA VAL A 38 0.33 -10.81 5.32
C VAL A 38 1.80 -10.65 4.92
N MET A 39 2.77 -11.02 5.76
CA MET A 39 4.20 -10.72 5.54
C MET A 39 4.74 -11.25 4.20
N ASN A 40 4.36 -12.47 3.81
CA ASN A 40 4.79 -13.08 2.55
C ASN A 40 4.23 -12.32 1.36
N LYS A 41 2.98 -11.86 1.49
CA LYS A 41 2.31 -11.10 0.45
C LYS A 41 2.87 -9.69 0.33
N LEU A 42 3.12 -9.00 1.45
CA LEU A 42 3.81 -7.71 1.47
C LEU A 42 5.18 -7.79 0.80
N ALA A 43 5.98 -8.82 1.12
CA ALA A 43 7.30 -9.01 0.52
C ALA A 43 7.22 -9.34 -0.98
N SER A 44 6.27 -10.17 -1.39
CA SER A 44 6.05 -10.57 -2.79
C SER A 44 5.57 -9.39 -3.64
N ASP A 45 4.54 -8.67 -3.18
CA ASP A 45 3.99 -7.51 -3.89
C ASP A 45 5.06 -6.40 -3.99
N ALA A 46 5.83 -6.15 -2.93
CA ALA A 46 6.96 -5.22 -2.98
C ALA A 46 7.99 -5.65 -4.03
N THR A 47 8.35 -6.93 -4.07
CA THR A 47 9.24 -7.47 -5.11
C THR A 47 8.66 -7.31 -6.52
N GLY A 48 7.35 -7.43 -6.67
CA GLY A 48 6.64 -7.21 -7.94
C GLY A 48 6.75 -5.76 -8.43
N ILE A 49 6.78 -4.80 -7.50
CA ILE A 49 7.00 -3.38 -7.81
C ILE A 49 8.47 -3.14 -8.20
N THR A 50 9.42 -3.64 -7.39
CA THR A 50 10.86 -3.38 -7.61
C THR A 50 11.37 -3.96 -8.93
N LYS A 51 10.90 -5.16 -9.30
CA LYS A 51 11.38 -5.87 -10.50
C LYS A 51 10.67 -5.45 -11.79
N ASN A 52 9.56 -4.71 -11.73
CA ASN A 52 8.87 -4.26 -12.92
C ASN A 52 9.35 -2.88 -13.38
N LYS A 53 9.57 -2.74 -14.69
CA LYS A 53 9.76 -1.43 -15.34
C LYS A 53 8.45 -0.83 -15.85
N ASP A 54 7.40 -1.63 -15.89
CA ASP A 54 6.07 -1.23 -16.33
C ASP A 54 5.25 -0.69 -15.16
N ILE A 55 4.91 0.59 -15.22
CA ILE A 55 4.12 1.28 -14.20
C ILE A 55 2.73 0.64 -14.00
N ALA A 56 2.11 0.09 -15.04
CA ALA A 56 0.81 -0.55 -14.92
C ALA A 56 0.91 -1.80 -14.03
N LYS A 57 1.95 -2.62 -14.23
CA LYS A 57 2.21 -3.79 -13.40
C LYS A 57 2.60 -3.41 -11.97
N GLN A 58 3.38 -2.34 -11.80
CA GLN A 58 3.69 -1.80 -10.47
C GLN A 58 2.43 -1.36 -9.72
N ARG A 59 1.48 -0.72 -10.39
CA ARG A 59 0.20 -0.29 -9.79
C ARG A 59 -0.68 -1.46 -9.35
N VAL A 60 -0.70 -2.56 -10.11
CA VAL A 60 -1.42 -3.78 -9.72
C VAL A 60 -0.80 -4.37 -8.45
N ALA A 61 0.52 -4.49 -8.40
CA ALA A 61 1.23 -4.95 -7.21
C ALA A 61 1.02 -4.00 -6.02
N PHE A 62 1.00 -2.68 -6.25
CA PHE A 62 0.74 -1.68 -5.21
C PHE A 62 -0.69 -1.75 -4.64
N ALA A 63 -1.71 -1.98 -5.48
CA ALA A 63 -3.08 -2.21 -5.00
C ALA A 63 -3.15 -3.45 -4.10
N SER A 64 -2.51 -4.53 -4.54
CA SER A 64 -2.39 -5.78 -3.79
C SER A 64 -1.68 -5.58 -2.45
N LEU A 65 -0.56 -4.86 -2.45
CA LEU A 65 0.22 -4.51 -1.26
C LEU A 65 -0.60 -3.68 -0.28
N SER A 66 -1.32 -2.67 -0.78
CA SER A 66 -2.12 -1.76 0.04
C SER A 66 -3.20 -2.48 0.83
N ASN A 67 -3.86 -3.49 0.24
CA ASN A 67 -4.85 -4.29 0.96
C ASN A 67 -4.21 -5.12 2.09
N ALA A 68 -3.07 -5.76 1.82
CA ALA A 68 -2.36 -6.54 2.84
C ALA A 68 -1.83 -5.66 3.98
N LEU A 69 -1.38 -4.45 3.64
CA LEU A 69 -0.94 -3.49 4.65
C LEU A 69 -2.11 -2.94 5.46
N TYR A 70 -3.26 -2.71 4.83
CA TYR A 70 -4.48 -2.29 5.53
C TYR A 70 -4.88 -3.29 6.61
N GLU A 71 -4.89 -4.59 6.31
CA GLU A 71 -5.19 -5.63 7.31
C GLU A 71 -4.30 -5.54 8.55
N LEU A 72 -2.99 -5.31 8.35
CA LEU A 72 -2.04 -5.12 9.45
C LEU A 72 -2.31 -3.84 10.23
N LEU A 73 -2.50 -2.71 9.53
CA LEU A 73 -2.69 -1.41 10.18
C LEU A 73 -3.97 -1.33 11.00
N LYS A 74 -4.99 -2.14 10.71
CA LYS A 74 -6.22 -2.21 11.52
C LYS A 74 -5.99 -2.75 12.94
N VAL A 75 -4.97 -3.56 13.13
CA VAL A 75 -4.64 -4.18 14.43
C VAL A 75 -3.40 -3.56 15.06
N SER A 76 -2.77 -2.61 14.38
CA SER A 76 -1.54 -1.97 14.82
C SER A 76 -1.78 -0.61 15.46
N LYS A 77 -0.84 -0.23 16.34
CA LYS A 77 -0.79 1.13 16.86
C LYS A 77 -0.25 2.07 15.79
N LEU A 78 -0.94 3.18 15.57
CA LEU A 78 -0.56 4.17 14.56
C LEU A 78 -0.08 5.46 15.23
N ASP A 79 0.99 6.04 14.69
CA ASP A 79 1.53 7.33 15.16
C ASP A 79 0.76 8.55 14.61
N GLY A 80 -0.46 8.33 14.09
CA GLY A 80 -1.31 9.34 13.48
C GLY A 80 -2.31 8.75 12.49
N PRO A 81 -3.23 9.58 11.98
CA PRO A 81 -4.31 9.12 11.11
C PRO A 81 -3.74 8.56 9.79
N ILE A 82 -4.24 7.38 9.41
CA ILE A 82 -4.01 6.79 8.09
C ILE A 82 -5.33 6.72 7.34
N TYR A 83 -5.39 7.37 6.19
CA TYR A 83 -6.55 7.43 5.33
C TYR A 83 -6.52 6.25 4.36
N TYR A 84 -7.51 5.37 4.49
CA TYR A 84 -7.76 4.31 3.53
C TYR A 84 -8.65 4.85 2.43
N GLN A 85 -8.09 5.00 1.23
CA GLN A 85 -8.71 5.68 0.10
C GLN A 85 -8.98 4.68 -1.03
N HIS A 86 -10.00 4.97 -1.84
CA HIS A 86 -10.52 4.09 -2.88
C HIS A 86 -10.60 4.77 -4.24
N CYS A 87 -10.24 4.04 -5.28
CA CYS A 87 -10.44 4.40 -6.67
C CYS A 87 -11.38 3.37 -7.30
N PRO A 88 -12.59 3.76 -7.72
CA PRO A 88 -13.57 2.81 -8.28
C PRO A 88 -13.22 2.37 -9.71
N MET A 89 -12.41 3.14 -10.43
CA MET A 89 -12.14 2.90 -11.86
C MET A 89 -10.95 1.98 -12.13
N PHE A 90 -10.13 1.67 -11.12
CA PHE A 90 -8.95 0.84 -11.33
C PHE A 90 -9.32 -0.60 -11.71
N SER A 91 -8.44 -1.28 -12.45
CA SER A 91 -8.59 -2.70 -12.83
C SER A 91 -9.94 -3.01 -13.50
N GLU A 92 -10.29 -2.27 -14.56
CA GLU A 92 -11.54 -2.44 -15.33
C GLU A 92 -12.80 -2.22 -14.49
N GLY A 93 -12.76 -1.25 -13.55
CA GLY A 93 -13.90 -0.92 -12.70
C GLY A 93 -14.09 -1.85 -11.50
N LYS A 94 -13.18 -2.81 -11.26
CA LYS A 94 -13.15 -3.60 -10.01
C LYS A 94 -12.76 -2.76 -8.80
N GLY A 95 -12.09 -1.63 -9.06
CA GLY A 95 -11.59 -0.71 -8.06
C GLY A 95 -10.33 -1.20 -7.36
N ALA A 96 -9.70 -0.30 -6.62
CA ALA A 96 -8.57 -0.59 -5.74
C ALA A 96 -8.46 0.43 -4.62
N HIS A 97 -7.77 0.03 -3.57
CA HIS A 97 -7.52 0.88 -2.41
C HIS A 97 -6.05 1.19 -2.24
N TRP A 98 -5.78 2.28 -1.53
CA TRP A 98 -4.45 2.64 -1.07
C TRP A 98 -4.52 3.30 0.31
N LEU A 99 -3.37 3.37 0.96
CA LEU A 99 -3.19 4.03 2.26
C LEU A 99 -2.45 5.35 2.06
N SER A 100 -2.90 6.39 2.75
CA SER A 100 -2.33 7.74 2.69
C SER A 100 -2.16 8.30 4.09
N LYS A 101 -1.05 9.03 4.33
CA LYS A 101 -0.89 9.86 5.53
C LYS A 101 -1.58 11.23 5.41
N GLU A 102 -2.04 11.56 4.20
CA GLU A 102 -2.72 12.82 3.90
C GLU A 102 -4.21 12.59 3.65
N ASN A 103 -5.06 13.45 4.22
CA ASN A 103 -6.51 13.40 4.00
C ASN A 103 -6.86 13.70 2.52
N ALA A 104 -6.08 14.57 1.87
CA ALA A 104 -6.28 14.89 0.47
C ALA A 104 -6.11 13.65 -0.42
N VAL A 105 -7.10 13.37 -1.28
CA VAL A 105 -7.06 12.27 -2.24
C VAL A 105 -5.99 12.56 -3.29
N LYS A 106 -4.98 11.69 -3.36
CA LYS A 106 -3.91 11.72 -4.35
C LYS A 106 -3.77 10.35 -5.01
N ASN A 107 -4.63 10.09 -5.99
CA ASN A 107 -4.77 8.78 -6.63
C ASN A 107 -3.45 8.29 -7.29
N PRO A 108 -2.88 7.17 -6.83
CA PRO A 108 -1.62 6.64 -7.38
C PRO A 108 -1.80 5.86 -8.69
N PHE A 109 -3.03 5.48 -9.03
CA PHE A 109 -3.32 4.54 -10.12
C PHE A 109 -3.40 5.18 -11.50
N PHE A 110 -3.61 6.50 -11.58
CA PHE A 110 -3.79 7.20 -12.85
C PHE A 110 -2.87 8.42 -13.02
N GLY A 111 -1.90 8.60 -12.11
CA GLY A 111 -0.94 9.70 -12.19
C GLY A 111 -1.62 11.07 -12.21
N ALA A 112 -1.06 12.01 -12.98
CA ALA A 112 -1.58 13.37 -13.05
C ALA A 112 -2.97 13.49 -13.69
N GLN A 113 -3.41 12.50 -14.48
CA GLN A 113 -4.66 12.58 -15.24
C GLN A 113 -5.91 12.55 -14.35
N MET A 114 -5.85 11.89 -13.20
CA MET A 114 -6.98 11.73 -12.28
C MET A 114 -6.54 11.80 -10.81
N ILE A 115 -5.61 12.71 -10.50
CA ILE A 115 -4.97 12.79 -9.18
C ILE A 115 -5.96 13.00 -8.03
N SER A 116 -7.06 13.71 -8.25
CA SER A 116 -8.10 13.97 -7.25
C SER A 116 -9.27 12.98 -7.28
N CYS A 117 -9.22 11.97 -8.16
CA CYS A 117 -10.31 11.01 -8.30
C CYS A 117 -10.21 9.90 -7.24
N GLY A 118 -11.27 9.72 -6.47
CA GLY A 118 -11.38 8.72 -5.42
C GLY A 118 -12.04 9.28 -4.17
N SER A 119 -12.13 8.48 -3.13
CA SER A 119 -12.71 8.90 -1.86
C SER A 119 -11.99 8.24 -0.69
N THR A 120 -12.00 8.91 0.46
CA THR A 120 -11.62 8.27 1.73
C THR A 120 -12.76 7.35 2.17
N VAL A 121 -12.45 6.07 2.35
CA VAL A 121 -13.38 5.04 2.81
C VAL A 121 -13.34 4.95 4.33
N GLU A 122 -12.15 5.00 4.92
CA GLU A 122 -11.95 4.84 6.35
C GLU A 122 -10.74 5.68 6.80
N THR A 123 -10.76 6.15 8.05
CA THR A 123 -9.59 6.75 8.71
C THR A 123 -9.21 5.86 9.89
N LEU A 124 -8.03 5.25 9.82
CA LEU A 124 -7.46 4.45 10.89
C LEU A 124 -6.74 5.38 11.86
N ASN A 125 -6.92 5.17 13.18
CA ASN A 125 -6.32 5.97 14.24
C ASN A 125 -5.77 5.07 15.35
#